data_AF-B8IT74-F1
#
_entry.id   AF-B8IT74-F1
#
_cell.length_a   1.000
_cell.length_b   1.000
_cell.length_c   1.000
_cell.angle_alpha   90.00
_cell.angle_beta   90.00
_cell.angle_gamma   90.00
#
_symmetry.space_group_name_H-M   'P 1'
#
loop_
_entity.id
_entity.type
_entity.pdbx_description
1 polymer ?
#
loop_
_entity_poly.entity_id
_entity_poly.type
_entity_poly.pdbx_seq_one_letter_code
_entity_poly.pdbx_strand_id
1 'polypeptide(L)'
;MTGTGDITNRSRASAGWGTSHQPRASCDAVTAMLTAAPKDHTIPHALVARRAIITGLAMAPITAAVTAAAQTRHPDHDLLEAGRRYDAAVESTKATGAALSEAHEAIHKEAGKCPPILFLDDDEKSWVARPESRRFVPKLRLRWVDRVDPDTGKETSFQAWTASALRQCLPHAVPMFGPAGTTPRRIARWRAILPEAEAYDSAVAAAEARHRIGEMREADRRARRERDEAERAILRQTATTIIGLAVITRHVLSHDFSRMPPSWTALLLSAAKISGVALSRPAFDAARWVEEFEGLGGHVYRPEVHGTSGLGWPVRHDDPPEVREALSRLHQEQEENHLAIRLFIERGVTA
;
A
#
# COMPACT_ATOMS: atom_id res chain seq x y z
N MET A 1 -34.18 -8.22 -57.19
CA MET A 1 -33.36 -8.87 -58.24
C MET A 1 -31.95 -8.34 -58.06
N THR A 2 -31.11 -9.04 -57.28
CA THR A 2 -30.04 -9.97 -57.77
C THR A 2 -28.97 -9.20 -58.57
N GLY A 3 -27.68 -9.20 -58.21
CA GLY A 3 -26.96 -10.26 -57.52
C GLY A 3 -25.63 -9.85 -56.89
N THR A 4 -25.20 -10.84 -56.12
CA THR A 4 -23.98 -11.15 -55.38
C THR A 4 -22.68 -11.00 -56.16
N GLY A 5 -21.62 -10.61 -55.44
CA GLY A 5 -20.23 -10.58 -55.91
C GLY A 5 -19.28 -10.63 -54.71
N ASP A 6 -18.94 -11.85 -54.32
CA ASP A 6 -18.15 -12.30 -53.17
C ASP A 6 -16.65 -12.33 -53.53
N ILE A 7 -15.76 -11.66 -52.78
CA ILE A 7 -14.28 -11.82 -52.89
C ILE A 7 -13.62 -11.66 -51.50
N THR A 8 -13.43 -12.81 -50.85
CA THR A 8 -12.24 -13.33 -50.14
C THR A 8 -11.44 -12.45 -49.14
N ASN A 9 -11.81 -12.66 -47.88
CA ASN A 9 -10.99 -13.15 -46.76
C ASN A 9 -9.46 -13.39 -47.03
N ARG A 10 -8.59 -12.61 -46.37
CA ARG A 10 -7.21 -12.99 -46.05
C ARG A 10 -6.90 -12.73 -44.58
N SER A 11 -6.61 -13.86 -43.92
CA SER A 11 -5.95 -14.08 -42.65
C SER A 11 -4.90 -13.04 -42.25
N ARG A 12 -5.04 -12.53 -41.01
CA ARG A 12 -3.89 -12.22 -40.16
C ARG A 12 -4.14 -12.76 -38.77
N ALA A 13 -3.36 -13.78 -38.42
CA ALA A 13 -3.29 -14.38 -37.11
C ALA A 13 -2.92 -13.32 -36.06
N SER A 14 -3.73 -13.20 -35.01
CA SER A 14 -3.31 -12.60 -33.75
C SER A 14 -3.30 -13.70 -32.70
N ALA A 15 -2.17 -13.79 -32.00
CA ALA A 15 -1.85 -14.81 -31.03
C ALA A 15 -2.87 -14.81 -29.88
N GLY A 16 -3.39 -16.00 -29.60
CA GLY A 16 -4.27 -16.24 -28.47
C GLY A 16 -3.51 -16.04 -27.15
N TRP A 17 -4.04 -15.15 -26.31
CA TRP A 17 -3.77 -15.13 -24.89
C TRP A 17 -4.99 -15.75 -24.20
N GLY A 18 -4.74 -16.87 -23.54
CA GLY A 18 -5.72 -17.73 -22.92
C GLY A 18 -6.57 -17.01 -21.87
N THR A 19 -7.87 -17.23 -21.98
CA THR A 19 -8.86 -17.03 -20.95
C THR A 19 -8.57 -17.96 -19.77
N SER A 20 -8.07 -17.41 -18.66
CA SER A 20 -8.08 -18.10 -17.37
C SER A 20 -9.46 -17.95 -16.73
N HIS A 21 -10.26 -19.01 -16.86
CA HIS A 21 -11.38 -19.29 -15.96
C HIS A 21 -10.82 -19.47 -14.53
N GLN A 22 -11.20 -18.59 -13.59
CA GLN A 22 -11.14 -18.89 -12.16
C GLN A 22 -12.44 -19.59 -11.73
N PRO A 23 -12.39 -20.84 -11.23
CA PRO A 23 -13.54 -21.44 -10.58
C PRO A 23 -13.59 -21.02 -9.10
N ARG A 24 -14.79 -20.59 -8.67
CA ARG A 24 -15.24 -20.24 -7.30
C ARG A 24 -15.25 -21.44 -6.32
N ALA A 25 -14.32 -22.39 -6.43
CA ALA A 25 -14.31 -23.62 -5.64
C ALA A 25 -13.31 -23.63 -4.46
N SER A 26 -12.68 -22.50 -4.10
CA SER A 26 -11.61 -22.49 -3.07
C SER A 26 -12.05 -22.14 -1.65
N CYS A 27 -13.29 -21.71 -1.40
CA CYS A 27 -13.74 -21.37 -0.04
C CYS A 27 -14.28 -22.58 0.74
N ASP A 28 -14.84 -23.58 0.08
CA ASP A 28 -15.41 -24.74 0.77
C ASP A 28 -14.37 -25.84 1.03
N ALA A 29 -13.29 -25.89 0.24
CA ALA A 29 -12.20 -26.86 0.44
C ALA A 29 -11.31 -26.55 1.65
N VAL A 30 -11.11 -25.27 2.00
CA VAL A 30 -10.28 -24.85 3.14
C VAL A 30 -10.97 -25.12 4.47
N THR A 31 -12.30 -25.02 4.50
CA THR A 31 -13.11 -25.33 5.70
C THR A 31 -13.18 -26.83 5.97
N ALA A 32 -13.30 -27.65 4.91
CA ALA A 32 -13.29 -29.12 5.03
C ALA A 32 -11.90 -29.69 5.44
N MET A 33 -10.80 -29.00 5.07
CA MET A 33 -9.43 -29.42 5.41
C MET A 33 -9.07 -29.19 6.88
N LEU A 34 -9.82 -28.34 7.60
CA LEU A 34 -9.56 -28.02 9.02
C LEU A 34 -10.27 -28.95 10.01
N THR A 35 -11.24 -29.76 9.57
CA THR A 35 -12.04 -30.64 10.44
C THR A 35 -11.70 -32.13 10.33
N ALA A 36 -10.77 -32.54 9.48
CA ALA A 36 -10.36 -33.93 9.34
C ALA A 36 -8.83 -34.08 9.30
N ALA A 37 -8.23 -34.32 10.47
CA ALA A 37 -6.96 -35.04 10.59
C ALA A 37 -7.23 -36.24 11.51
N PRO A 38 -6.64 -37.45 11.28
CA PRO A 38 -5.23 -37.61 10.89
C PRO A 38 -4.90 -38.79 9.96
N LYS A 39 -3.78 -38.69 9.22
CA LYS A 39 -2.60 -39.59 9.26
C LYS A 39 -1.65 -39.32 8.08
N ASP A 40 -0.37 -39.22 8.42
CA ASP A 40 0.84 -39.40 7.61
C ASP A 40 1.29 -38.32 6.60
N HIS A 41 2.19 -37.49 7.13
CA HIS A 41 3.52 -37.10 6.62
C HIS A 41 3.65 -36.46 5.23
N THR A 42 3.64 -35.12 5.19
CA THR A 42 4.85 -34.29 4.95
C THR A 42 4.47 -32.81 4.95
N ILE A 43 4.69 -32.14 6.09
CA ILE A 43 4.65 -30.67 6.13
C ILE A 43 6.03 -30.19 5.63
N PRO A 44 6.11 -29.23 4.69
CA PRO A 44 7.41 -28.72 4.23
C PRO A 44 8.23 -28.23 5.42
N HIS A 45 9.42 -28.80 5.59
CA HIS A 45 10.31 -28.59 6.74
C HIS A 45 10.59 -27.10 7.04
N ALA A 46 10.48 -26.21 6.06
CA ALA A 46 10.61 -24.76 6.23
C ALA A 46 9.48 -24.13 7.07
N LEU A 47 8.26 -24.67 7.01
CA LEU A 47 7.08 -24.17 7.75
C LEU A 47 7.05 -24.69 9.18
N VAL A 48 7.53 -25.93 9.41
CA VAL A 48 7.68 -26.51 10.76
C VAL A 48 8.84 -25.87 11.51
N ALA A 49 9.97 -25.61 10.84
CA ALA A 49 11.10 -24.90 11.46
C ALA A 49 10.73 -23.44 11.82
N ARG A 50 9.92 -22.77 11.00
CA ARG A 50 9.45 -21.38 11.23
C ARG A 50 8.41 -21.27 12.36
N ARG A 51 7.55 -22.28 12.55
CA ARG A 51 6.64 -22.34 13.72
C ARG A 51 7.37 -22.77 14.99
N ALA A 52 8.38 -23.64 14.91
CA ALA A 52 9.14 -24.11 16.07
C ALA A 52 9.94 -23.00 16.76
N ILE A 53 10.45 -22.01 16.02
CA ILE A 53 11.13 -20.83 16.61
C ILE A 53 10.13 -19.99 17.43
N ILE A 54 8.87 -19.89 16.99
CA ILE A 54 7.80 -19.12 17.64
C ILE A 54 7.22 -19.87 18.84
N THR A 55 7.04 -21.19 18.75
CA THR A 55 6.56 -22.01 19.88
C THR A 55 7.65 -22.23 20.94
N GLY A 56 8.92 -22.29 20.54
CA GLY A 56 10.06 -22.39 21.46
C GLY A 56 10.26 -21.15 22.34
N LEU A 57 9.93 -19.95 21.83
CA LEU A 57 9.95 -18.70 22.60
C LEU A 57 8.74 -18.51 23.52
N ALA A 58 7.66 -19.28 23.34
CA ALA A 58 6.44 -19.19 24.13
C ALA A 58 6.41 -20.16 25.34
N MET A 59 7.39 -21.05 25.48
CA MET A 59 7.43 -22.13 26.48
C MET A 59 8.60 -22.01 27.48
N ALA A 60 9.17 -20.81 27.66
CA ALA A 60 10.10 -20.58 28.77
C ALA A 60 9.30 -20.48 30.08
N PRO A 61 9.66 -21.24 31.14
CA PRO A 61 8.91 -21.24 32.39
C PRO A 61 8.94 -19.86 33.02
N ILE A 62 7.77 -19.21 33.08
CA ILE A 62 7.53 -17.99 33.85
C ILE A 62 7.60 -18.38 35.33
N THR A 63 8.79 -18.38 35.90
CA THR A 63 8.97 -18.31 37.36
C THR A 63 9.11 -16.83 37.71
N ALA A 64 7.97 -16.21 38.02
CA ALA A 64 7.90 -14.86 38.53
C ALA A 64 8.52 -14.82 39.94
N ALA A 65 9.78 -14.40 40.04
CA ALA A 65 10.33 -13.86 41.29
C ALA A 65 10.08 -12.35 41.30
N VAL A 66 8.84 -11.95 41.60
CA VAL A 66 8.56 -10.57 42.02
C VAL A 66 8.95 -10.47 43.48
N THR A 67 10.19 -10.04 43.74
CA THR A 67 10.57 -9.50 45.04
C THR A 67 11.11 -8.10 44.83
N ALA A 68 10.61 -7.19 45.66
CA ALA A 68 10.67 -5.75 45.51
C ALA A 68 12.09 -5.20 45.43
N ALA A 69 12.30 -4.25 44.53
CA ALA A 69 13.36 -3.24 44.65
C ALA A 69 12.89 -1.96 43.95
N ALA A 70 13.24 -0.82 44.55
CA ALA A 70 13.03 0.59 44.18
C ALA A 70 12.60 0.92 42.74
N GLN A 71 11.84 2.02 42.61
CA GLN A 71 11.37 2.73 41.40
C GLN A 71 12.39 2.83 40.24
N THR A 72 12.77 1.69 39.69
CA THR A 72 13.62 1.56 38.53
C THR A 72 12.66 1.41 37.38
N ARG A 73 12.60 2.46 36.56
CA ARG A 73 11.86 2.47 35.30
C ARG A 73 12.18 1.17 34.56
N HIS A 74 11.16 0.43 34.15
CA HIS A 74 11.32 -0.84 33.44
C HIS A 74 12.33 -0.68 32.29
N PRO A 75 13.26 -1.62 32.05
CA PRO A 75 14.32 -1.45 31.04
C PRO A 75 13.76 -1.26 29.61
N ASP A 76 12.57 -1.80 29.33
CA ASP A 76 11.81 -1.56 28.09
C ASP A 76 10.65 -0.56 28.27
N HIS A 77 10.73 0.38 29.22
CA HIS A 77 9.62 1.30 29.49
C HIS A 77 9.15 2.05 28.23
N ASP A 78 10.09 2.55 27.43
CA ASP A 78 9.78 3.35 26.25
C ASP A 78 9.14 2.50 25.14
N LEU A 79 9.52 1.22 25.05
CA LEU A 79 8.90 0.25 24.13
C LEU A 79 7.47 -0.06 24.56
N LEU A 80 7.25 -0.24 25.87
CA LEU A 80 5.92 -0.49 26.41
C LEU A 80 5.01 0.73 26.26
N GLU A 81 5.54 1.93 26.43
CA GLU A 81 4.82 3.17 26.19
C GLU A 81 4.49 3.36 24.70
N ALA A 82 5.43 3.07 23.81
CA ALA A 82 5.19 3.08 22.37
C ALA A 82 4.12 2.05 21.97
N GLY A 83 4.15 0.85 22.56
CA GLY A 83 3.12 -0.18 22.40
C GLY A 83 1.73 0.30 22.79
N ARG A 84 1.58 0.90 23.98
CA ARG A 84 0.30 1.47 24.41
C ARG A 84 -0.20 2.59 23.49
N ARG A 85 0.71 3.47 23.04
CA ARG A 85 0.38 4.53 22.07
C ARG A 85 -0.07 3.96 20.73
N TYR A 86 0.60 2.91 20.25
CA TYR A 86 0.23 2.24 19.01
C TYR A 86 -1.16 1.61 19.10
N ASP A 87 -1.44 0.83 20.16
CA ASP A 87 -2.74 0.19 20.36
C ASP A 87 -3.87 1.24 20.42
N ALA A 88 -3.65 2.34 21.15
CA ALA A 88 -4.61 3.45 21.21
C ALA A 88 -4.82 4.14 19.84
N ALA A 89 -3.74 4.37 19.08
CA ALA A 89 -3.82 5.00 17.77
C ALA A 89 -4.46 4.09 16.70
N VAL A 90 -4.31 2.77 16.82
CA VAL A 90 -5.01 1.80 15.97
C VAL A 90 -6.52 1.87 16.20
N GLU A 91 -6.97 1.86 17.45
CA GLU A 91 -8.39 1.99 17.78
C GLU A 91 -8.94 3.36 17.37
N SER A 92 -8.17 4.44 17.58
CA SER A 92 -8.52 5.78 17.09
C SER A 92 -8.69 5.81 15.58
N THR A 93 -7.77 5.22 14.81
CA THR A 93 -7.84 5.14 13.34
C THR A 93 -9.07 4.35 12.86
N LYS A 94 -9.42 3.26 13.55
CA LYS A 94 -10.64 2.49 13.25
C LYS A 94 -11.89 3.32 13.50
N ALA A 95 -11.96 4.00 14.64
CA ALA A 95 -13.09 4.84 15.01
C ALA A 95 -13.26 6.03 14.06
N THR A 96 -12.18 6.75 13.73
CA THR A 96 -12.23 7.87 12.79
C THR A 96 -12.54 7.41 11.37
N GLY A 97 -12.01 6.25 10.96
CA GLY A 97 -12.31 5.66 9.66
C GLY A 97 -13.78 5.26 9.53
N ALA A 98 -14.36 4.62 10.55
CA ALA A 98 -15.78 4.26 10.56
C ALA A 98 -16.68 5.49 10.51
N ALA A 99 -16.40 6.50 11.34
CA ALA A 99 -17.14 7.76 11.33
C ALA A 99 -17.04 8.49 9.98
N LEU A 100 -15.87 8.47 9.33
CA LEU A 100 -15.67 9.06 8.02
C LEU A 100 -16.45 8.33 6.93
N SER A 101 -16.50 7.00 6.98
CA SER A 101 -17.32 6.20 6.06
C SER A 101 -18.81 6.49 6.23
N GLU A 102 -19.32 6.49 7.47
CA GLU A 102 -20.71 6.82 7.77
C GLU A 102 -21.08 8.24 7.29
N ALA A 103 -20.18 9.21 7.51
CA ALA A 103 -20.37 10.56 7.02
C ALA A 103 -20.40 10.63 5.48
N HIS A 104 -19.54 9.88 4.77
CA HIS A 104 -19.60 9.82 3.30
C HIS A 104 -20.91 9.19 2.80
N GLU A 105 -21.42 8.15 3.46
CA GLU A 105 -22.73 7.56 3.13
C GLU A 105 -23.87 8.57 3.34
N ALA A 106 -23.85 9.30 4.46
CA ALA A 106 -24.82 10.34 4.76
C ALA A 106 -24.78 11.48 3.74
N ILE A 107 -23.57 11.95 3.37
CA ILE A 107 -23.35 12.95 2.33
C ILE A 107 -23.91 12.46 0.99
N HIS A 108 -23.63 11.21 0.61
CA HIS A 108 -24.11 10.67 -0.67
C HIS A 108 -25.65 10.59 -0.70
N LYS A 109 -26.27 10.17 0.41
CA LYS A 109 -27.74 10.15 0.55
C LYS A 109 -28.35 11.54 0.41
N GLU A 110 -27.67 12.55 0.95
CA GLU A 110 -28.17 13.92 1.03
C GLU A 110 -27.91 14.75 -0.24
N ALA A 111 -26.71 14.68 -0.80
CA ALA A 111 -26.36 15.36 -2.05
C ALA A 111 -27.12 14.79 -3.25
N GLY A 112 -27.66 13.58 -3.11
CA GLY A 112 -28.38 12.87 -4.16
C GLY A 112 -27.44 12.18 -5.14
N LYS A 113 -28.03 11.50 -6.12
CA LYS A 113 -27.27 10.76 -7.14
C LYS A 113 -26.58 11.74 -8.10
N CYS A 114 -25.32 11.47 -8.42
CA CYS A 114 -24.60 12.21 -9.46
C CYS A 114 -25.35 12.11 -10.80
N PRO A 115 -25.68 13.23 -11.45
CA PRO A 115 -26.32 13.24 -12.76
C PRO A 115 -25.48 12.47 -13.80
N PRO A 116 -26.06 11.50 -14.55
CA PRO A 116 -25.30 10.68 -15.48
C PRO A 116 -24.58 11.45 -16.59
N ILE A 117 -25.07 12.65 -16.93
CA ILE A 117 -24.46 13.53 -17.92
C ILE A 117 -23.06 14.03 -17.50
N LEU A 118 -22.75 14.00 -16.19
CA LEU A 118 -21.44 14.39 -15.66
C LEU A 118 -20.41 13.27 -15.79
N PHE A 119 -20.81 12.03 -16.06
CA PHE A 119 -19.85 10.95 -16.25
C PHE A 119 -18.99 11.19 -17.49
N LEU A 120 -17.73 10.78 -17.38
CA LEU A 120 -16.82 10.81 -18.51
C LEU A 120 -17.26 9.76 -19.54
N ASP A 121 -17.32 10.16 -20.81
CA ASP A 121 -17.44 9.19 -21.90
C ASP A 121 -16.10 8.48 -22.16
N ASP A 122 -16.09 7.44 -22.99
CA ASP A 122 -14.88 6.63 -23.20
C ASP A 122 -13.74 7.40 -23.88
N ASP A 123 -14.07 8.38 -24.71
CA ASP A 123 -13.11 9.29 -25.35
C ASP A 123 -12.45 10.23 -24.30
N GLU A 124 -13.25 10.76 -23.39
CA GLU A 124 -12.80 11.57 -22.26
C GLU A 124 -11.96 10.76 -21.27
N LYS A 125 -12.38 9.54 -20.92
CA LYS A 125 -11.58 8.63 -20.08
C LYS A 125 -10.22 8.34 -20.71
N SER A 126 -10.21 7.99 -22.00
CA SER A 126 -8.97 7.72 -22.74
C SER A 126 -8.04 8.92 -22.69
N TRP A 127 -8.58 10.14 -22.84
CA TRP A 127 -7.78 11.36 -22.79
C TRP A 127 -7.27 11.68 -21.37
N VAL A 128 -8.11 11.62 -20.33
CA VAL A 128 -7.68 11.89 -18.94
C VAL A 128 -6.58 10.93 -18.49
N ALA A 129 -6.60 9.69 -18.98
CA ALA A 129 -5.58 8.70 -18.68
C ALA A 129 -4.21 9.00 -19.31
N ARG A 130 -4.15 9.84 -20.36
CA ARG A 130 -2.91 10.13 -21.09
C ARG A 130 -1.98 11.05 -20.30
N PRO A 131 -0.68 10.72 -20.17
CA PRO A 131 0.29 11.61 -19.52
C PRO A 131 0.38 13.00 -20.14
N GLU A 132 0.19 13.12 -21.46
CA GLU A 132 0.25 14.39 -22.20
C GLU A 132 -0.83 15.38 -21.74
N SER A 133 -2.01 14.88 -21.33
CA SER A 133 -3.09 15.72 -20.80
C SER A 133 -2.67 16.50 -19.56
N ARG A 134 -1.78 15.92 -18.74
CA ARG A 134 -1.28 16.51 -17.49
C ARG A 134 -0.38 17.73 -17.74
N ARG A 135 0.18 17.89 -18.94
CA ARG A 135 0.95 19.09 -19.31
C ARG A 135 0.08 20.34 -19.32
N PHE A 136 -1.19 20.17 -19.68
CA PHE A 136 -2.15 21.27 -19.78
C PHE A 136 -3.01 21.39 -18.53
N VAL A 137 -3.35 20.26 -17.88
CA VAL A 137 -4.16 20.24 -16.66
C VAL A 137 -3.54 19.32 -15.61
N PRO A 138 -2.52 19.78 -14.85
CA PRO A 138 -1.68 18.92 -14.00
C PRO A 138 -2.40 18.36 -12.76
N LYS A 139 -3.57 18.91 -12.40
CA LYS A 139 -4.34 18.52 -11.21
C LYS A 139 -5.84 18.48 -11.49
N LEU A 140 -6.22 17.73 -12.51
CA LEU A 140 -7.64 17.55 -12.82
C LEU A 140 -8.35 16.87 -11.65
N ARG A 141 -9.23 17.60 -10.98
CA ARG A 141 -10.01 17.11 -9.83
C ARG A 141 -11.31 16.48 -10.31
N LEU A 142 -11.26 15.23 -10.75
CA LEU A 142 -12.46 14.45 -11.01
C LEU A 142 -13.03 13.87 -9.72
N ARG A 143 -14.33 13.61 -9.71
CA ARG A 143 -15.00 12.93 -8.60
C ARG A 143 -15.16 11.46 -8.94
N TRP A 144 -14.79 10.59 -8.02
CA TRP A 144 -15.19 9.18 -8.07
C TRP A 144 -16.58 9.04 -7.48
N VAL A 145 -17.46 8.37 -8.21
CA VAL A 145 -18.85 8.14 -7.83
C VAL A 145 -19.13 6.66 -8.00
N ASP A 146 -19.58 6.02 -6.94
CA ASP A 146 -19.99 4.63 -6.99
C ASP A 146 -21.38 4.52 -7.61
N ARG A 147 -21.52 3.57 -8.54
CA ARG A 147 -22.79 3.26 -9.18
C ARG A 147 -23.00 1.76 -9.11
N VAL A 148 -24.14 1.38 -8.54
CA VAL A 148 -24.62 0.01 -8.67
C VAL A 148 -25.17 -0.15 -10.09
N ASP A 149 -24.55 -1.05 -10.85
CA ASP A 149 -25.07 -1.49 -12.13
C ASP A 149 -26.44 -2.16 -11.91
N PRO A 150 -27.52 -1.63 -12.51
CA PRO A 150 -28.87 -2.16 -12.30
C PRO A 150 -29.02 -3.61 -12.75
N ASP A 151 -28.23 -4.07 -13.74
CA ASP A 151 -28.39 -5.39 -14.34
C ASP A 151 -27.57 -6.45 -13.59
N THR A 152 -26.39 -6.08 -13.08
CA THR A 152 -25.47 -7.01 -12.41
C THR A 152 -25.45 -6.88 -10.89
N GLY A 153 -26.04 -5.81 -10.34
CA GLY A 153 -25.95 -5.47 -8.92
C GLY A 153 -24.53 -5.18 -8.44
N LYS A 154 -23.55 -5.12 -9.36
CA LYS A 154 -22.16 -4.84 -9.02
C LYS A 154 -21.98 -3.35 -8.84
N GLU A 155 -21.26 -3.00 -7.79
CA GLU A 155 -20.84 -1.63 -7.55
C GLU A 155 -19.60 -1.35 -8.40
N THR A 156 -19.70 -0.35 -9.28
CA THR A 156 -18.62 0.08 -10.15
C THR A 156 -18.38 1.57 -9.92
N SER A 157 -17.13 1.94 -9.63
CA SER A 157 -16.76 3.34 -9.46
C SER A 157 -16.53 4.00 -10.82
N PHE A 158 -17.20 5.11 -11.07
CA PHE A 158 -17.07 5.93 -12.27
C PHE A 158 -16.45 7.29 -11.95
N GLN A 159 -15.74 7.86 -12.93
CA GLN A 159 -15.29 9.24 -12.86
C GLN A 159 -16.36 10.18 -13.39
N ALA A 160 -16.62 11.25 -12.65
CA ALA A 160 -17.50 12.34 -13.02
C ALA A 160 -16.73 13.67 -13.07
N TRP A 161 -17.15 14.52 -14.00
CA TRP A 161 -16.69 15.90 -14.11
C TRP A 161 -17.13 16.72 -12.89
N THR A 162 -16.19 17.48 -12.34
CA THR A 162 -16.47 18.55 -11.37
C THR A 162 -16.47 19.89 -12.07
N ALA A 163 -17.12 20.89 -11.49
CA ALA A 163 -17.10 22.25 -12.01
C ALA A 163 -15.67 22.79 -12.08
N SER A 164 -14.85 22.51 -11.07
CA SER A 164 -13.44 22.90 -11.06
C SER A 164 -12.65 22.25 -12.20
N ALA A 165 -12.88 20.98 -12.49
CA ALA A 165 -12.21 20.28 -13.58
C ALA A 165 -12.60 20.87 -14.95
N LEU A 166 -13.89 21.10 -15.18
CA LEU A 166 -14.41 21.69 -16.42
C LEU A 166 -13.87 23.10 -16.65
N ARG A 167 -13.84 23.95 -15.61
CA ARG A 167 -13.28 25.31 -15.68
C ARG A 167 -11.78 25.32 -16.01
N GLN A 168 -11.03 24.32 -15.57
CA GLN A 168 -9.63 24.16 -15.94
C GLN A 168 -9.48 23.67 -17.39
N CYS A 169 -10.32 22.73 -17.83
CA CYS A 169 -10.20 22.15 -19.17
C CYS A 169 -10.65 23.09 -20.30
N LEU A 170 -11.69 23.90 -20.08
CA LEU A 170 -12.29 24.74 -21.13
C LEU A 170 -11.29 25.72 -21.79
N PRO A 171 -10.47 26.49 -21.05
CA PRO A 171 -9.47 27.39 -21.65
C PRO A 171 -8.38 26.65 -22.43
N HIS A 172 -8.08 25.41 -22.06
CA HIS A 172 -7.00 24.62 -22.66
C HIS A 172 -7.48 23.71 -23.78
N ALA A 173 -8.79 23.62 -24.07
CA ALA A 173 -9.34 22.68 -25.04
C ALA A 173 -8.71 22.82 -26.44
N VAL A 174 -8.59 24.04 -26.96
CA VAL A 174 -7.99 24.27 -28.29
C VAL A 174 -6.48 23.99 -28.29
N PRO A 175 -5.66 24.50 -27.35
CA PRO A 175 -4.26 24.10 -27.22
C PRO A 175 -4.04 22.58 -27.10
N MET A 176 -4.96 21.87 -26.46
CA MET A 176 -4.85 20.42 -26.22
C MET A 176 -5.20 19.57 -27.44
N PHE A 177 -6.25 19.94 -28.18
CA PHE A 177 -6.85 19.08 -29.22
C PHE A 177 -6.75 19.66 -30.63
N GLY A 178 -6.28 20.90 -30.77
CA GLY A 178 -6.36 21.66 -32.01
C GLY A 178 -7.76 22.24 -32.26
N PRO A 179 -7.90 23.19 -33.21
CA PRO A 179 -9.17 23.89 -33.45
C PRO A 179 -10.22 23.07 -34.24
N ALA A 180 -9.82 22.00 -34.91
CA ALA A 180 -10.66 21.20 -35.79
C ALA A 180 -11.06 19.86 -35.16
N GLY A 181 -11.81 19.03 -35.90
CA GLY A 181 -12.21 17.70 -35.46
C GLY A 181 -13.27 17.73 -34.36
N THR A 182 -13.10 16.94 -33.30
CA THR A 182 -14.08 16.80 -32.21
C THR A 182 -13.98 17.91 -31.16
N THR A 183 -12.98 18.79 -31.23
CA THR A 183 -12.74 19.85 -30.22
C THR A 183 -13.93 20.80 -30.03
N PRO A 184 -14.56 21.34 -31.09
CA PRO A 184 -15.73 22.22 -30.91
C PRO A 184 -16.90 21.51 -30.21
N ARG A 185 -17.14 20.23 -30.55
CA ARG A 185 -18.16 19.40 -29.90
C ARG A 185 -17.85 19.17 -28.43
N ARG A 186 -16.58 18.91 -28.09
CA ARG A 186 -16.12 18.71 -26.71
C ARG A 186 -16.29 19.98 -25.88
N ILE A 187 -15.88 21.13 -26.40
CA ILE A 187 -16.08 22.44 -25.75
C ILE A 187 -17.58 22.71 -25.53
N ALA A 188 -18.41 22.45 -26.54
CA ALA A 188 -19.86 22.63 -26.44
C ALA A 188 -20.45 21.72 -25.34
N ARG A 189 -20.07 20.44 -25.31
CA ARG A 189 -20.46 19.50 -24.25
C ARG A 189 -20.04 20.00 -22.88
N TRP A 190 -18.76 20.33 -22.68
CA TRP A 190 -18.23 20.80 -21.41
C TRP A 190 -18.91 22.08 -20.90
N ARG A 191 -19.21 23.03 -21.79
CA ARG A 191 -20.00 24.21 -21.44
C ARG A 191 -21.44 23.87 -21.07
N ALA A 192 -22.06 22.92 -21.76
CA ALA A 192 -23.43 22.50 -21.50
C ALA A 192 -23.57 21.80 -20.13
N ILE A 193 -22.57 20.99 -19.73
CA ILE A 193 -22.62 20.25 -18.46
C ILE A 193 -22.08 21.04 -17.26
N LEU A 194 -21.40 22.16 -17.49
CA LEU A 194 -20.79 22.96 -16.42
C LEU A 194 -21.81 23.45 -15.37
N PRO A 195 -22.99 24.00 -15.74
CA PRO A 195 -23.99 24.42 -14.74
C PRO A 195 -24.47 23.26 -13.87
N GLU A 196 -24.65 22.07 -14.45
CA GLU A 196 -25.06 20.87 -13.71
C GLU A 196 -23.96 20.42 -12.73
N ALA A 197 -22.69 20.48 -13.16
CA ALA A 197 -21.55 20.18 -12.30
C ALA A 197 -21.44 21.19 -11.14
N GLU A 198 -21.72 22.48 -11.39
CA GLU A 198 -21.73 23.52 -10.36
C GLU A 198 -22.85 23.29 -9.33
N ALA A 199 -24.06 22.96 -9.78
CA ALA A 199 -25.18 22.65 -8.90
C ALA A 199 -24.88 21.41 -8.04
N TYR A 200 -24.37 20.34 -8.65
CA TYR A 200 -24.05 19.11 -7.93
C TYR A 200 -22.87 19.30 -6.96
N ASP A 201 -21.78 19.95 -7.37
CA ASP A 201 -20.67 20.24 -6.46
C ASP A 201 -21.09 21.15 -5.30
N SER A 202 -21.99 22.11 -5.53
CA SER A 202 -22.56 22.94 -4.46
C SER A 202 -23.40 22.13 -3.48
N ALA A 203 -24.23 21.19 -3.97
CA ALA A 203 -25.01 20.30 -3.11
C ALA A 203 -24.11 19.41 -2.26
N VAL A 204 -23.07 18.82 -2.87
CA VAL A 204 -22.06 18.03 -2.15
C VAL A 204 -21.32 18.88 -1.13
N ALA A 205 -20.86 20.08 -1.49
CA ALA A 205 -20.15 20.96 -0.56
C ALA A 205 -21.02 21.37 0.65
N ALA A 206 -22.31 21.62 0.42
CA ALA A 206 -23.26 21.92 1.49
C ALA A 206 -23.51 20.72 2.42
N ALA A 207 -23.54 19.49 1.87
CA ALA A 207 -23.60 18.27 2.67
C ALA A 207 -22.28 18.05 3.45
N GLU A 208 -21.13 18.13 2.78
CA GLU A 208 -19.79 18.01 3.38
C GLU A 208 -19.59 18.98 4.56
N ALA A 209 -20.08 20.23 4.43
CA ALA A 209 -20.03 21.23 5.49
C ALA A 209 -20.89 20.85 6.70
N ARG A 210 -22.11 20.36 6.48
CA ARG A 210 -23.03 19.94 7.56
C ARG A 210 -22.52 18.73 8.33
N HIS A 211 -21.93 17.77 7.63
CA HIS A 211 -21.30 16.59 8.24
C HIS A 211 -19.88 16.85 8.77
N ARG A 212 -19.37 18.10 8.66
CA ARG A 212 -18.03 18.51 9.14
C ARG A 212 -16.92 17.57 8.62
N ILE A 213 -17.03 17.12 7.36
CA ILE A 213 -16.13 16.10 6.79
C ILE A 213 -14.65 16.54 6.82
N GLY A 214 -14.39 17.85 6.71
CA GLY A 214 -13.05 18.42 6.80
C GLY A 214 -12.38 18.10 8.13
N GLU A 215 -13.10 18.28 9.23
CA GLU A 215 -12.60 18.00 10.59
C GLU A 215 -12.40 16.50 10.82
N MET A 216 -13.32 15.67 10.31
CA MET A 216 -13.19 14.21 10.36
C MET A 216 -11.96 13.71 9.58
N ARG A 217 -11.72 14.26 8.38
CA ARG A 217 -10.50 13.97 7.60
C ARG A 217 -9.23 14.45 8.31
N GLU A 218 -9.28 15.53 9.07
CA GLU A 218 -8.16 15.98 9.90
C GLU A 218 -7.92 15.08 11.11
N ALA A 219 -8.98 14.62 11.77
CA ALA A 219 -8.91 13.65 12.85
C ALA A 219 -8.33 12.32 12.36
N ASP A 220 -8.82 11.78 11.24
CA ASP A 220 -8.30 10.54 10.65
C ASP A 220 -6.83 10.67 10.24
N ARG A 221 -6.45 11.79 9.60
CA ARG A 221 -5.03 12.06 9.28
C ARG A 221 -4.16 12.16 10.53
N ARG A 222 -4.66 12.72 11.64
CA ARG A 222 -3.93 12.76 12.91
C ARG A 222 -3.77 11.37 13.52
N ALA A 223 -4.84 10.60 13.61
CA ALA A 223 -4.82 9.23 14.14
C ALA A 223 -3.85 8.33 13.36
N ARG A 224 -3.86 8.42 12.03
CA ARG A 224 -2.89 7.70 11.17
C ARG A 224 -1.45 8.14 11.43
N ARG A 225 -1.18 9.44 11.54
CA ARG A 225 0.17 9.95 11.85
C ARG A 225 0.66 9.48 13.22
N GLU A 226 -0.20 9.53 14.23
CA GLU A 226 0.12 9.04 15.58
C GLU A 226 0.42 7.55 15.57
N ARG A 227 -0.37 6.75 14.84
CA ARG A 227 -0.12 5.33 14.64
C ARG A 227 1.22 5.09 13.97
N ASP A 228 1.50 5.76 12.85
CA ASP A 228 2.74 5.61 12.09
C ASP A 228 3.97 6.10 12.88
N GLU A 229 3.80 7.06 13.79
CA GLU A 229 4.85 7.50 14.72
C GLU A 229 5.10 6.50 15.84
N ALA A 230 4.04 5.98 16.48
CA ALA A 230 4.15 4.96 17.51
C ALA A 230 4.74 3.66 16.96
N GLU A 231 4.35 3.28 15.74
CA GLU A 231 4.94 2.17 14.99
C GLU A 231 6.44 2.38 14.79
N ARG A 232 6.85 3.53 14.24
CA ARG A 232 8.28 3.84 14.08
C ARG A 232 9.02 3.82 15.41
N ALA A 233 8.40 4.22 16.51
CA ALA A 233 9.00 4.15 17.84
C ALA A 233 9.21 2.69 18.33
N ILE A 234 8.27 1.78 18.07
CA ILE A 234 8.42 0.34 18.36
C ILE A 234 9.55 -0.25 17.52
N LEU A 235 9.54 0.00 16.21
CA LEU A 235 10.52 -0.53 15.27
C LEU A 235 11.95 -0.05 15.56
N ARG A 236 12.08 1.12 16.20
CA ARG A 236 13.33 1.74 16.62
C ARG A 236 14.02 1.05 17.80
N GLN A 237 13.33 0.17 18.50
CA GLN A 237 13.80 -0.35 19.77
C GLN A 237 14.05 -1.86 19.71
N THR A 238 15.09 -2.29 20.43
CA THR A 238 15.37 -3.70 20.67
C THR A 238 14.98 -4.03 22.10
N ALA A 239 14.05 -4.97 22.28
CA ALA A 239 13.61 -5.37 23.61
C ALA A 239 14.73 -6.05 24.40
N THR A 240 14.78 -5.74 25.69
CA THR A 240 15.71 -6.31 26.66
C THR A 240 15.05 -7.35 27.56
N THR A 241 13.71 -7.37 27.57
CA THR A 241 12.88 -8.28 28.38
C THR A 241 11.87 -9.02 27.52
N ILE A 242 11.36 -10.13 28.05
CA ILE A 242 10.27 -10.90 27.42
C ILE A 242 9.01 -10.03 27.23
N ILE A 243 8.74 -9.12 28.16
CA ILE A 243 7.58 -8.21 28.08
C ILE A 243 7.74 -7.25 26.90
N GLY A 244 8.94 -6.69 26.69
CA GLY A 244 9.24 -5.88 25.50
C GLY A 244 9.17 -6.70 24.20
N LEU A 245 9.66 -7.94 24.21
CA LEU A 245 9.58 -8.83 23.04
C LEU A 245 8.13 -9.15 22.65
N ALA A 246 7.24 -9.26 23.64
CA ALA A 246 5.81 -9.47 23.38
C ALA A 246 5.17 -8.29 22.64
N VAL A 247 5.59 -7.04 22.92
CA VAL A 247 5.14 -5.83 22.20
C VAL A 247 5.55 -5.93 20.72
N ILE A 248 6.82 -6.23 20.45
CA ILE A 248 7.34 -6.34 19.08
C ILE A 248 6.66 -7.51 18.34
N THR A 249 6.49 -8.66 19.00
CA THR A 249 5.82 -9.83 18.40
C THR A 249 4.38 -9.52 18.01
N ARG A 250 3.59 -8.87 18.91
CA ARG A 250 2.21 -8.48 18.60
C ARG A 250 2.13 -7.58 17.37
N HIS A 251 3.07 -6.66 17.24
CA HIS A 251 3.18 -5.76 16.10
C HIS A 251 3.59 -6.48 14.80
N VAL A 252 4.49 -7.46 14.86
CA VAL A 252 4.85 -8.29 13.68
C VAL A 252 3.64 -9.09 13.19
N LEU A 253 2.85 -9.66 14.11
CA LEU A 253 1.67 -10.46 13.78
C LEU A 253 0.55 -9.65 13.11
N SER A 254 0.56 -8.32 13.19
CA SER A 254 -0.44 -7.48 12.51
C SER A 254 -0.12 -7.20 11.04
N HIS A 255 1.03 -7.67 10.52
CA HIS A 255 1.46 -7.46 9.14
C HIS A 255 1.25 -8.71 8.27
N ASP A 256 1.01 -8.50 6.97
CA ASP A 256 0.99 -9.60 5.99
C ASP A 256 2.40 -10.23 5.87
N PHE A 257 2.45 -11.57 5.93
CA PHE A 257 3.65 -12.39 5.91
C PHE A 257 4.30 -12.51 4.51
N SER A 258 3.62 -12.02 3.46
CA SER A 258 4.04 -12.15 2.06
C SER A 258 5.36 -11.43 1.72
N ARG A 259 5.80 -10.48 2.55
CA ARG A 259 7.11 -9.81 2.48
C ARG A 259 7.68 -9.71 3.88
N MET A 260 8.99 -9.83 4.05
CA MET A 260 9.63 -9.70 5.37
C MET A 260 9.67 -8.20 5.76
N PRO A 261 8.73 -7.70 6.59
CA PRO A 261 8.60 -6.29 6.87
C PRO A 261 9.73 -5.82 7.81
N PRO A 262 9.98 -4.49 7.89
CA PRO A 262 10.89 -3.86 8.85
C PRO A 262 10.83 -4.40 10.29
N SER A 263 9.63 -4.78 10.73
CA SER A 263 9.34 -5.31 12.07
C SER A 263 10.08 -6.59 12.42
N TRP A 264 10.52 -7.37 11.44
CA TRP A 264 11.26 -8.61 11.69
C TRP A 264 12.68 -8.36 12.16
N THR A 265 13.31 -7.25 11.76
CA THR A 265 14.67 -6.94 12.24
C THR A 265 14.66 -6.67 13.75
N ALA A 266 13.73 -5.83 14.20
CA ALA A 266 13.53 -5.55 15.63
C ALA A 266 13.22 -6.82 16.42
N LEU A 267 12.37 -7.72 15.87
CA LEU A 267 12.05 -9.01 16.49
C LEU A 267 13.29 -9.90 16.64
N LEU A 268 14.06 -10.08 15.56
CA LEU A 268 15.24 -10.95 15.55
C LEU A 268 16.33 -10.43 16.50
N LEU A 269 16.59 -9.12 16.50
CA LEU A 269 17.54 -8.48 17.42
C LEU A 269 17.11 -8.65 18.87
N SER A 270 15.81 -8.49 19.15
CA SER A 270 15.25 -8.65 20.49
C SER A 270 15.34 -10.09 20.98
N ALA A 271 14.98 -11.05 20.14
CA ALA A 271 15.08 -12.47 20.45
C ALA A 271 16.54 -12.87 20.73
N ALA A 272 17.48 -12.38 19.93
CA ALA A 272 18.91 -12.61 20.14
C ALA A 272 19.41 -12.01 21.45
N LYS A 273 19.01 -10.78 21.77
CA LYS A 273 19.39 -10.10 23.01
C LYS A 273 18.89 -10.83 24.25
N ILE A 274 17.64 -11.31 24.24
CA ILE A 274 17.01 -12.00 25.38
C ILE A 274 17.53 -13.43 25.53
N SER A 275 17.72 -14.15 24.42
CA SER A 275 18.23 -15.53 24.44
C SER A 275 19.75 -15.61 24.67
N GLY A 276 20.48 -14.50 24.52
CA GLY A 276 21.94 -14.47 24.51
C GLY A 276 22.56 -15.13 23.27
N VAL A 277 21.74 -15.59 22.31
CA VAL A 277 22.20 -16.23 21.08
C VAL A 277 22.58 -15.14 20.09
N ALA A 278 23.87 -15.07 19.73
CA ALA A 278 24.32 -14.18 18.68
C ALA A 278 23.64 -14.56 17.35
N LEU A 279 23.00 -13.59 16.68
CA LEU A 279 22.58 -13.79 15.30
C LEU A 279 23.83 -14.04 14.46
N SER A 280 23.94 -15.24 13.91
CA SER A 280 25.01 -15.60 12.97
C SER A 280 25.07 -14.53 11.88
N ARG A 281 26.27 -14.02 11.58
CA ARG A 281 26.45 -13.21 10.37
C ARG A 281 25.98 -14.08 9.20
N PRO A 282 24.98 -13.63 8.42
CA PRO A 282 24.65 -14.32 7.19
C PRO A 282 25.93 -14.44 6.36
N ALA A 283 26.12 -15.57 5.68
CA ALA A 283 27.31 -15.78 4.83
C ALA A 283 27.40 -14.78 3.67
N PHE A 284 26.33 -14.02 3.43
CA PHE A 284 26.26 -12.96 2.45
C PHE A 284 27.11 -11.74 2.87
N ASP A 285 28.01 -11.32 1.98
CA ASP A 285 28.85 -10.15 2.17
C ASP A 285 28.07 -8.85 1.90
N ALA A 286 27.30 -8.44 2.91
CA ALA A 286 26.52 -7.21 2.87
C ALA A 286 27.39 -5.95 2.78
N ALA A 287 28.65 -6.00 3.24
CA ALA A 287 29.56 -4.87 3.16
C ALA A 287 29.98 -4.63 1.70
N ARG A 288 30.42 -5.68 1.02
CA ARG A 288 30.70 -5.66 -0.44
C ARG A 288 29.48 -5.19 -1.22
N TRP A 289 28.29 -5.71 -0.89
CA TRP A 289 27.05 -5.32 -1.57
C TRP A 289 26.77 -3.82 -1.43
N VAL A 290 26.91 -3.25 -0.22
CA VAL A 290 26.70 -1.82 0.02
C VAL A 290 27.74 -0.97 -0.71
N GLU A 291 29.01 -1.37 -0.65
CA GLU A 291 30.11 -0.67 -1.35
C GLU A 291 29.87 -0.64 -2.87
N GLU A 292 29.50 -1.79 -3.45
CA GLU A 292 29.21 -1.90 -4.87
C GLU A 292 27.98 -1.08 -5.27
N PHE A 293 26.92 -1.10 -4.45
CA PHE A 293 25.72 -0.30 -4.67
C PHE A 293 26.00 1.21 -4.60
N GLU A 294 26.75 1.67 -3.60
CA GLU A 294 27.15 3.08 -3.47
C GLU A 294 28.13 3.49 -4.61
N GLY A 295 29.01 2.59 -5.05
CA GLY A 295 29.92 2.79 -6.18
C GLY A 295 29.21 2.96 -7.53
N LEU A 296 28.03 2.38 -7.70
CA LEU A 296 27.16 2.57 -8.88
C LEU A 296 26.26 3.82 -8.76
N GLY A 297 26.49 4.67 -7.75
CA GLY A 297 25.73 5.90 -7.52
C GLY A 297 24.45 5.71 -6.69
N GLY A 298 24.26 4.51 -6.11
CA GLY A 298 23.19 4.27 -5.15
C GLY A 298 23.46 4.99 -3.84
N HIS A 299 22.41 5.23 -3.06
CA HIS A 299 22.57 5.84 -1.74
C HIS A 299 21.89 5.00 -0.67
N VAL A 300 22.65 4.62 0.37
CA VAL A 300 22.11 3.94 1.54
C VAL A 300 21.73 4.97 2.60
N TYR A 301 20.44 5.07 2.91
CA TYR A 301 19.99 5.82 4.06
C TYR A 301 20.19 4.97 5.32
N ARG A 302 21.25 5.28 6.09
CA ARG A 302 21.56 4.66 7.38
C ARG A 302 20.86 5.47 8.49
N PRO A 303 19.74 5.00 9.07
CA PRO A 303 19.11 5.73 10.15
C PRO A 303 19.94 5.60 11.44
N GLU A 304 20.06 6.67 12.22
CA GLU A 304 20.77 6.67 13.52
C GLU A 304 20.12 5.72 14.56
N VAL A 305 18.88 5.32 14.35
CA VAL A 305 18.09 4.42 15.22
C VAL A 305 17.18 3.56 14.33
N HIS A 306 17.05 2.24 14.59
CA HIS A 306 16.36 1.24 13.74
C HIS A 306 15.13 1.82 12.99
N GLY A 307 15.29 2.17 11.72
CA GLY A 307 14.28 2.91 10.96
C GLY A 307 13.90 2.19 9.66
N THR A 308 13.11 2.88 8.83
CA THR A 308 13.08 2.56 7.41
C THR A 308 14.44 2.94 6.82
N SER A 309 15.43 2.05 6.95
CA SER A 309 16.59 2.07 6.08
C SER A 309 16.08 2.03 4.63
N GLY A 310 16.46 3.02 3.86
CA GLY A 310 16.01 3.20 2.48
C GLY A 310 17.19 3.04 1.53
N LEU A 311 16.94 2.39 0.40
CA LEU A 311 17.89 2.34 -0.72
C LEU A 311 17.39 3.31 -1.78
N GLY A 312 18.18 4.34 -2.06
CA GLY A 312 17.98 5.22 -3.20
C GLY A 312 18.63 4.58 -4.42
N TRP A 313 17.82 3.89 -5.24
CA TRP A 313 18.30 3.25 -6.47
C TRP A 313 18.64 4.31 -7.52
N PRO A 314 19.84 4.29 -8.10
CA PRO A 314 20.21 5.16 -9.21
C PRO A 314 19.59 4.55 -10.47
N VAL A 315 18.40 4.98 -10.88
CA VAL A 315 17.84 4.54 -12.16
C VAL A 315 17.84 5.72 -13.10
N ARG A 316 18.76 5.71 -14.08
CA ARG A 316 18.74 6.61 -15.21
C ARG A 316 18.58 5.83 -16.51
N HIS A 317 17.82 6.39 -17.45
CA HIS A 317 17.56 5.71 -18.74
C HIS A 317 18.79 5.65 -19.66
N ASP A 318 19.79 6.47 -19.38
CA ASP A 318 21.06 6.62 -20.10
C ASP A 318 22.22 5.86 -19.46
N ASP A 319 21.98 5.07 -18.40
CA ASP A 319 23.03 4.28 -17.77
C ASP A 319 23.62 3.23 -18.75
N PRO A 320 24.95 3.06 -18.79
CA PRO A 320 25.60 2.03 -19.60
C PRO A 320 24.99 0.64 -19.37
N PRO A 321 24.94 -0.24 -20.38
CA PRO A 321 24.41 -1.61 -20.22
C PRO A 321 25.01 -2.37 -19.04
N GLU A 322 26.31 -2.22 -18.82
CA GLU A 322 27.07 -2.84 -17.72
C GLU A 322 26.57 -2.38 -16.34
N VAL A 323 26.27 -1.08 -16.19
CA VAL A 323 25.71 -0.50 -14.96
C VAL A 323 24.31 -1.04 -14.70
N ARG A 324 23.48 -1.14 -15.75
CA ARG A 324 22.11 -1.68 -15.63
C ARG A 324 22.10 -3.17 -15.26
N GLU A 325 23.01 -3.95 -15.82
CA GLU A 325 23.19 -5.37 -15.47
C GLU A 325 23.65 -5.52 -14.02
N ALA A 326 24.64 -4.73 -13.60
CA ALA A 326 25.12 -4.72 -12.21
C ALA A 326 24.01 -4.32 -11.22
N LEU A 327 23.23 -3.28 -11.52
CA LEU A 327 22.08 -2.86 -10.69
C LEU A 327 20.99 -3.94 -10.66
N SER A 328 20.69 -4.60 -11.77
CA SER A 328 19.72 -5.71 -11.80
C SER A 328 20.19 -6.89 -10.95
N ARG A 329 21.48 -7.24 -11.02
CA ARG A 329 22.08 -8.28 -10.16
C ARG A 329 22.01 -7.88 -8.69
N LEU A 330 22.40 -6.65 -8.34
CA LEU A 330 22.31 -6.14 -6.97
C LEU A 330 20.87 -6.13 -6.46
N HIS A 331 19.89 -5.86 -7.33
CA HIS A 331 18.47 -5.88 -6.98
C HIS A 331 18.02 -7.31 -6.65
N GLN A 332 18.40 -8.28 -7.46
CA GLN A 332 18.13 -9.69 -7.19
C GLN A 332 18.83 -10.16 -5.90
N GLU A 333 20.11 -9.81 -5.71
CA GLU A 333 20.84 -10.09 -4.47
C GLU A 333 20.16 -9.44 -3.26
N GLN A 334 19.58 -8.23 -3.42
CA GLN A 334 18.80 -7.56 -2.38
C GLN A 334 17.53 -8.33 -2.05
N GLU A 335 16.78 -8.82 -3.03
CA GLU A 335 15.58 -9.62 -2.79
C GLU A 335 15.91 -10.93 -2.06
N GLU A 336 16.99 -11.59 -2.45
CA GLU A 336 17.43 -12.87 -1.86
C GLU A 336 18.05 -12.70 -0.47
N ASN A 337 18.74 -11.58 -0.22
CA ASN A 337 19.55 -11.34 0.98
C ASN A 337 19.10 -10.10 1.79
N HIS A 338 17.84 -9.68 1.63
CA HIS A 338 17.28 -8.48 2.25
C HIS A 338 17.58 -8.38 3.76
N LEU A 339 17.44 -9.47 4.50
CA LEU A 339 17.71 -9.50 5.94
C LEU A 339 19.18 -9.24 6.27
N ALA A 340 20.10 -9.85 5.51
CA ALA A 340 21.54 -9.71 5.72
C ALA A 340 21.98 -8.26 5.52
N ILE A 341 21.55 -7.67 4.40
CA ILE A 341 21.81 -6.28 4.03
C ILE A 341 21.22 -5.34 5.08
N ARG A 342 19.98 -5.59 5.51
CA ARG A 342 19.31 -4.74 6.48
C ARG A 342 19.95 -4.80 7.87
N LEU A 343 20.28 -5.98 8.36
CA LEU A 343 21.00 -6.14 9.63
C LEU A 343 22.36 -5.45 9.58
N PHE A 344 23.06 -5.49 8.44
CA PHE A 344 24.32 -4.79 8.25
C PHE A 344 24.13 -3.26 8.32
N ILE A 345 23.18 -2.73 7.56
CA ILE A 345 22.86 -1.29 7.54
C ILE A 345 22.44 -0.77 8.93
N GLU A 346 21.59 -1.51 9.64
CA GLU A 346 21.05 -1.09 10.94
C GLU A 346 22.03 -1.28 12.11
N ARG A 347 22.96 -2.24 12.04
CA ARG A 347 23.94 -2.47 13.11
C ARG A 347 25.13 -1.52 13.06
N GLY A 348 25.31 -0.75 11.99
CA GLY A 348 26.38 0.24 11.87
C GLY A 348 27.77 -0.31 12.19
N VAL A 349 28.06 -1.56 11.80
CA VAL A 349 29.39 -2.13 12.04
C VAL A 349 30.35 -1.49 11.05
N THR A 350 31.00 -0.41 11.49
CA THR A 350 32.34 -0.05 11.02
C THR A 350 33.22 -1.28 11.16
N ALA A 351 33.89 -1.63 10.06
CA ALA A 351 34.93 -2.65 10.02
C ALA A 351 35.96 -2.47 11.15
#